data_AF-A0A917E659-F1
#
_entry.id   AF-A0A917E659-F1
#
_cell.length_a   1.000
_cell.length_b   1.000
_cell.length_c   1.000
_cell.angle_alpha   90.00
_cell.angle_beta   90.00
_cell.angle_gamma   90.00
#
_symmetry.space_group_name_H-M   'P 1'
#
loop_
_entity.id
_entity.type
_entity.pdbx_description
1 polymer ?
#
loop_
_entity_poly.entity_id
_entity_poly.type
_entity_poly.pdbx_seq_one_letter_code
_entity_poly.pdbx_strand_id
1 'polypeptide(L)'
;MKRISGSSDCRILTAAVVAFAASAGSVTAEPAVNACPVDGCQIHFVSVEKADGELRLTLEANFKPDMSKNHIHVWWGDNFDVKQVSNNAETLYGVKRGVWHPTDEYPVYVTQSGASMKERRNATTLCVSAGDRNHDIIDPALFECRSVADLVK
;
A
#
# COMPACT_ATOMS: atom_id res chain seq x y z
N MET A 1 -61.91 -34.29 -15.73
CA MET A 1 -61.49 -35.54 -15.06
C MET A 1 -61.06 -36.54 -16.13
N LYS A 2 -59.83 -37.10 -16.01
CA LYS A 2 -59.35 -38.44 -16.48
C LYS A 2 -59.54 -38.86 -17.95
N ARG A 3 -58.59 -39.41 -18.72
CA ARG A 3 -57.14 -39.75 -18.66
C ARG A 3 -56.75 -40.38 -20.03
N ILE A 4 -55.52 -40.11 -20.51
CA ILE A 4 -54.51 -41.05 -21.11
C ILE A 4 -54.83 -41.72 -22.47
N SER A 5 -53.91 -41.96 -23.41
CA SER A 5 -52.55 -41.52 -23.76
C SER A 5 -52.16 -42.36 -24.98
N GLY A 6 -51.52 -41.73 -25.97
CA GLY A 6 -51.07 -42.37 -27.20
C GLY A 6 -49.66 -42.97 -27.13
N SER A 7 -49.47 -43.88 -28.09
CA SER A 7 -48.31 -44.56 -28.67
C SER A 7 -46.87 -44.05 -28.43
N SER A 8 -46.02 -45.04 -28.14
CA SER A 8 -44.80 -45.47 -28.86
C SER A 8 -43.70 -44.47 -29.24
N ASP A 9 -42.56 -44.66 -28.56
CA ASP A 9 -41.18 -44.75 -29.05
C ASP A 9 -40.71 -43.87 -30.22
N CYS A 10 -39.79 -42.95 -29.92
CA CYS A 10 -38.66 -42.68 -30.79
C CYS A 10 -37.47 -42.16 -29.96
N ARG A 11 -36.43 -42.99 -29.82
CA ARG A 11 -35.12 -42.58 -29.31
C ARG A 11 -34.38 -41.83 -30.41
N ILE A 12 -34.04 -40.55 -30.19
CA ILE A 12 -32.95 -39.88 -30.91
C ILE A 12 -32.11 -39.11 -29.90
N LEU A 13 -30.85 -39.56 -29.78
CA LEU A 13 -29.74 -38.85 -29.14
C LEU A 13 -29.37 -37.64 -29.97
N THR A 14 -29.29 -36.44 -29.38
CA THR A 14 -28.46 -35.36 -29.93
C THR A 14 -27.94 -34.48 -28.81
N ALA A 15 -26.62 -34.29 -28.82
CA ALA A 15 -25.81 -33.68 -27.77
C ALA A 15 -26.15 -32.20 -27.54
N ALA A 16 -26.21 -31.80 -26.27
CA ALA A 16 -26.27 -30.41 -25.86
C ALA A 16 -24.87 -29.78 -25.98
N VAL A 17 -24.72 -28.83 -26.90
CA VAL A 17 -23.55 -27.93 -26.92
C VAL A 17 -23.93 -26.71 -26.09
N VAL A 18 -23.51 -26.69 -24.82
CA VAL A 18 -23.61 -25.50 -23.95
C VAL A 18 -22.41 -24.62 -24.26
N ALA A 19 -22.63 -23.55 -25.03
CA ALA A 19 -21.66 -22.47 -25.19
C ALA A 19 -21.61 -21.65 -23.89
N PHE A 20 -20.61 -21.92 -23.05
CA PHE A 20 -20.27 -21.05 -21.93
C PHE A 20 -19.68 -19.76 -22.50
N ALA A 21 -20.48 -18.68 -22.49
CA ALA A 21 -19.97 -17.33 -22.66
C ALA A 21 -19.07 -17.02 -21.46
N ALA A 22 -17.76 -16.96 -21.70
CA ALA A 22 -16.78 -16.53 -20.73
C ALA A 22 -17.04 -15.05 -20.41
N SER A 23 -17.66 -14.79 -19.27
CA SER A 23 -17.59 -13.50 -18.61
C SER A 23 -16.13 -13.24 -18.27
N ALA A 24 -15.49 -12.35 -19.05
CA ALA A 24 -14.24 -11.70 -18.67
C ALA A 24 -14.54 -10.80 -17.46
N GLY A 25 -14.63 -11.42 -16.29
CA GLY A 25 -14.53 -10.70 -15.03
C GLY A 25 -13.12 -10.15 -14.96
N SER A 26 -12.99 -8.83 -14.90
CA SER A 26 -11.76 -8.18 -14.46
C SER A 26 -11.37 -8.81 -13.14
N VAL A 27 -10.29 -9.60 -13.14
CA VAL A 27 -9.67 -10.10 -11.92
C VAL A 27 -9.14 -8.89 -11.17
N THR A 28 -9.88 -8.45 -10.15
CA THR A 28 -9.36 -7.61 -9.07
C THR A 28 -8.09 -8.28 -8.54
N ALA A 29 -6.96 -7.59 -8.61
CA ALA A 29 -5.68 -8.06 -8.12
C ALA A 29 -5.81 -8.53 -6.67
N GLU A 30 -5.46 -9.79 -6.40
CA GLU A 30 -5.28 -10.29 -5.04
C GLU A 30 -4.26 -9.42 -4.30
N PRO A 31 -4.38 -9.23 -2.97
CA PRO A 31 -3.39 -8.46 -2.23
C PRO A 31 -2.02 -9.10 -2.44
N ALA A 32 -1.12 -8.31 -3.03
CA ALA A 32 0.23 -8.71 -3.35
C ALA A 32 0.89 -9.33 -2.11
N VAL A 33 1.62 -10.43 -2.34
CA VAL A 33 2.62 -10.97 -1.40
C VAL A 33 3.40 -9.80 -0.78
N ASN A 34 3.86 -9.89 0.47
CA ASN A 34 4.81 -8.92 1.03
C ASN A 34 6.14 -9.04 0.26
N ALA A 35 6.15 -8.46 -0.92
CA ALA A 35 7.16 -8.50 -1.95
C ALA A 35 6.82 -7.34 -2.90
N CYS A 36 7.84 -6.63 -3.36
CA CYS A 36 7.63 -5.56 -4.32
C CYS A 36 7.31 -6.15 -5.69
N PRO A 37 6.35 -5.56 -6.43
CA PRO A 37 6.21 -5.80 -7.87
C PRO A 37 7.50 -5.48 -8.64
N VAL A 38 7.53 -5.87 -9.91
CA VAL A 38 8.68 -5.60 -10.80
C VAL A 38 8.99 -4.11 -10.95
N ASP A 39 7.96 -3.26 -10.84
CA ASP A 39 8.07 -1.79 -10.91
C ASP A 39 8.32 -1.16 -9.54
N GLY A 40 8.69 -1.97 -8.54
CA GLY A 40 9.02 -1.55 -7.19
C GLY A 40 7.82 -1.39 -6.25
N CYS A 41 8.13 -1.25 -4.95
CA CYS A 41 7.15 -0.99 -3.91
C CYS A 41 6.75 0.49 -3.92
N GLN A 42 5.50 0.78 -4.29
CA GLN A 42 4.97 2.13 -4.38
C GLN A 42 3.90 2.35 -3.31
N ILE A 43 3.87 3.56 -2.77
CA ILE A 43 2.96 3.97 -1.69
C ILE A 43 2.41 5.34 -2.06
N HIS A 44 1.11 5.52 -1.88
CA HIS A 44 0.39 6.75 -2.17
C HIS A 44 -0.39 7.26 -0.97
N PHE A 45 -0.43 8.58 -0.79
CA PHE A 45 -1.32 9.21 0.18
C PHE A 45 -2.74 9.27 -0.35
N VAL A 46 -3.66 8.53 0.28
CA VAL A 46 -5.10 8.66 0.03
C VAL A 46 -5.64 9.90 0.74
N SER A 47 -5.38 10.03 2.05
CA SER A 47 -5.78 11.19 2.84
C SER A 47 -4.78 11.51 3.95
N VAL A 48 -4.78 12.78 4.38
CA VAL A 48 -4.05 13.24 5.57
C VAL A 48 -4.97 14.18 6.32
N GLU A 49 -5.19 13.91 7.61
CA GLU A 49 -6.16 14.62 8.44
C GLU A 49 -5.56 14.89 9.83
N LYS A 50 -5.93 16.01 10.47
CA LYS A 50 -5.59 16.23 11.89
C LYS A 50 -6.40 15.25 12.76
N ALA A 51 -5.73 14.53 13.66
CA ALA A 51 -6.35 13.66 14.65
C ALA A 51 -5.56 13.71 15.95
N ASP A 52 -6.22 14.08 17.06
CA ASP A 52 -5.65 14.02 18.41
C ASP A 52 -4.29 14.73 18.60
N GLY A 53 -4.08 15.84 17.88
CA GLY A 53 -2.83 16.61 17.92
C GLY A 53 -1.70 16.04 17.05
N GLU A 54 -1.99 14.98 16.29
CA GLU A 54 -1.13 14.35 15.29
C GLU A 54 -1.82 14.37 13.91
N LEU A 55 -1.18 13.77 12.91
CA LEU A 55 -1.76 13.54 11.59
C LEU A 55 -2.12 12.05 11.42
N ARG A 56 -3.37 11.78 11.03
CA ARG A 56 -3.80 10.47 10.56
C ARG A 56 -3.60 10.40 9.05
N LEU A 57 -2.80 9.45 8.62
CA LEU A 57 -2.50 9.15 7.22
C LEU A 57 -3.32 7.94 6.80
N THR A 58 -4.01 8.03 5.67
CA THR A 58 -4.55 6.87 4.97
C THR A 58 -3.69 6.64 3.75
N LEU A 59 -3.12 5.44 3.63
CA LEU A 59 -2.14 5.08 2.61
C LEU A 59 -2.67 3.95 1.75
N GLU A 60 -2.24 3.93 0.50
CA GLU A 60 -2.39 2.79 -0.41
C GLU A 60 -1.01 2.33 -0.84
N ALA A 61 -0.78 1.02 -0.84
CA ALA A 61 0.47 0.42 -1.27
C ALA A 61 0.21 -0.74 -2.24
N ASN A 62 1.09 -0.90 -3.23
CA ASN A 62 1.02 -2.01 -4.21
C ASN A 62 1.65 -3.32 -3.68
N PHE A 63 2.00 -3.35 -2.40
CA PHE A 63 2.45 -4.51 -1.63
C PHE A 63 1.69 -4.53 -0.30
N LYS A 64 1.69 -5.66 0.41
CA LYS A 64 1.06 -5.75 1.74
C LYS A 64 2.09 -5.41 2.84
N PRO A 65 2.07 -4.22 3.48
CA PRO A 65 3.06 -3.87 4.50
C PRO A 65 2.99 -4.81 5.71
N ASP A 66 4.16 -5.13 6.26
CA ASP A 66 4.34 -5.98 7.45
C ASP A 66 5.67 -5.57 8.10
N MET A 67 5.61 -5.13 9.37
CA MET A 67 6.78 -4.67 10.12
C MET A 67 7.89 -5.71 10.27
N SER A 68 7.57 -7.00 10.13
CA SER A 68 8.57 -8.07 10.14
C SER A 68 9.25 -8.29 8.78
N LYS A 69 8.80 -7.58 7.74
CA LYS A 69 9.24 -7.68 6.36
C LYS A 69 9.26 -6.29 5.70
N ASN A 70 8.76 -6.16 4.47
CA ASN A 70 8.64 -4.87 3.81
C ASN A 70 7.51 -4.06 4.45
N HIS A 71 7.78 -2.81 4.80
CA HIS A 71 6.84 -1.91 5.47
C HIS A 71 7.04 -0.47 4.96
N ILE A 72 6.31 0.48 5.55
CA ILE A 72 6.33 1.88 5.11
C ILE A 72 7.14 2.69 6.12
N HIS A 73 8.04 3.54 5.64
CA HIS A 73 8.67 4.59 6.42
C HIS A 73 7.91 5.90 6.21
N VAL A 74 7.75 6.67 7.28
CA VAL A 74 7.14 8.01 7.27
C VAL A 74 8.12 8.99 7.88
N TRP A 75 8.31 10.16 7.24
CA TRP A 75 9.17 11.21 7.76
C TRP A 75 8.77 12.60 7.27
N TRP A 76 9.36 13.62 7.90
CA TRP A 76 9.25 15.02 7.50
C TRP A 76 10.27 15.35 6.40
N GLY A 77 9.80 15.49 5.16
CA GLY A 77 10.64 15.66 3.97
C GLY A 77 11.47 16.95 3.95
N ASP A 78 11.06 17.98 4.68
CA ASP A 78 11.84 19.21 4.78
C ASP A 78 13.06 19.04 5.72
N ASN A 79 13.05 18.01 6.57
CA ASN A 79 14.10 17.74 7.54
C ASN A 79 15.10 16.68 7.06
N PHE A 80 14.64 15.68 6.30
CA PHE A 80 15.44 14.54 5.87
C PHE A 80 15.09 14.12 4.44
N ASP A 81 16.11 13.71 3.68
CA ASP A 81 15.91 13.04 2.40
C ASP A 81 15.60 11.54 2.59
N VAL A 82 15.15 10.90 1.50
CA VAL A 82 14.82 9.46 1.51
C VAL A 82 16.02 8.58 1.90
N LYS A 83 17.25 8.93 1.52
CA LYS A 83 18.44 8.13 1.87
C LYS A 83 18.79 8.21 3.35
N GLN A 84 18.51 9.35 3.99
CA GLN A 84 18.70 9.55 5.42
C GLN A 84 17.73 8.73 6.27
N VAL A 85 16.60 8.25 5.73
CA VAL A 85 15.60 7.46 6.46
C VAL A 85 15.78 5.95 6.29
N SER A 86 17.03 5.53 6.16
CA SER A 86 17.49 4.15 6.02
C SER A 86 18.42 3.76 7.17
N ASN A 87 18.36 2.52 7.66
CA ASN A 87 19.31 2.05 8.68
C ASN A 87 20.76 2.01 8.17
N ASN A 88 20.95 1.66 6.91
CA ASN A 88 22.24 1.67 6.22
C ASN A 88 22.62 3.02 5.58
N ALA A 89 22.02 4.14 5.99
CA ALA A 89 22.24 5.45 5.37
C ALA A 89 23.72 5.85 5.24
N GLU A 90 24.51 5.62 6.30
CA GLU A 90 25.93 5.99 6.32
C GLU A 90 26.78 5.05 5.47
N THR A 91 26.49 3.74 5.50
CA THR A 91 27.31 2.73 4.82
C THR A 91 26.99 2.60 3.34
N LEU A 92 25.71 2.74 2.95
CA LEU A 92 25.26 2.60 1.56
C LEU A 92 25.24 3.93 0.80
N TYR A 93 24.86 5.03 1.48
CA TYR A 93 24.64 6.32 0.83
C TYR A 93 25.64 7.42 1.27
N GLY A 94 26.47 7.16 2.28
CA GLY A 94 27.43 8.14 2.79
C GLY A 94 26.78 9.36 3.46
N VAL A 95 25.51 9.25 3.88
CA VAL A 95 24.76 10.34 4.53
C VAL A 95 24.44 9.98 5.98
N LYS A 96 24.45 10.98 6.86
CA LYS A 96 24.10 10.78 8.28
C LYS A 96 22.63 10.39 8.41
N ARG A 97 22.36 9.29 9.11
CA ARG A 97 20.99 8.83 9.35
C ARG A 97 20.15 9.90 10.06
N GLY A 98 18.96 10.14 9.52
CA GLY A 98 17.97 11.07 10.03
C GLY A 98 17.03 10.45 11.06
N VAL A 99 16.00 11.21 11.45
CA VAL A 99 14.95 10.78 12.38
C VAL A 99 13.67 10.51 11.58
N TRP A 100 13.10 9.33 11.72
CA TRP A 100 11.94 8.86 10.96
C TRP A 100 11.21 7.75 11.74
N HIS A 101 10.09 7.26 11.24
CA HIS A 101 9.32 6.20 11.88
C HIS A 101 8.74 5.19 10.87
N PRO A 102 8.83 3.86 11.11
CA PRO A 102 8.15 2.86 10.31
C PRO A 102 6.67 2.71 10.69
N THR A 103 5.76 2.36 9.78
CA THR A 103 4.33 2.20 10.09
C THR A 103 4.03 0.81 10.66
N ASP A 104 3.49 0.75 11.88
CA ASP A 104 3.03 -0.52 12.46
C ASP A 104 1.65 -0.94 11.93
N GLU A 105 0.76 0.02 11.68
CA GLU A 105 -0.61 -0.20 11.21
C GLU A 105 -0.81 0.30 9.77
N TYR A 106 -1.54 -0.48 8.96
CA TYR A 106 -1.86 -0.18 7.56
C TYR A 106 -3.32 -0.60 7.26
N PRO A 107 -4.12 0.18 6.50
CA PRO A 107 -3.74 1.37 5.72
C PRO A 107 -3.74 2.69 6.49
N VAL A 108 -4.10 2.67 7.78
CA VAL A 108 -4.22 3.87 8.60
C VAL A 108 -3.04 3.93 9.57
N TYR A 109 -2.35 5.07 9.59
CA TYR A 109 -1.25 5.34 10.50
C TYR A 109 -1.42 6.72 11.13
N VAL A 110 -1.24 6.82 12.45
CA VAL A 110 -1.19 8.11 13.15
C VAL A 110 0.28 8.46 13.39
N THR A 111 0.69 9.67 12.98
CA THR A 111 2.07 10.12 13.12
C THR A 111 2.54 10.06 14.57
N GLN A 112 3.73 9.52 14.78
CA GLN A 112 4.34 9.38 16.09
C GLN A 112 5.86 9.39 15.99
N SER A 113 6.54 9.52 17.13
CA SER A 113 8.01 9.51 17.21
C SER A 113 8.63 10.47 16.19
N GLY A 114 9.58 10.05 15.36
CA GLY A 114 10.23 10.91 14.36
C GLY A 114 9.32 11.55 13.31
N ALA A 115 8.11 11.01 13.09
CA ALA A 115 7.11 11.59 12.21
C ALA A 115 6.06 12.43 12.97
N SER A 116 6.10 12.49 14.31
CA SER A 116 5.16 13.25 15.14
C SER A 116 5.13 14.73 14.77
N MET A 117 3.97 15.36 14.91
CA MET A 117 3.81 16.81 14.82
C MET A 117 4.66 17.58 15.84
N LYS A 118 5.01 16.98 16.98
CA LYS A 118 5.92 17.58 17.98
C LYS A 118 7.37 17.58 17.51
N GLU A 119 7.77 16.58 16.73
CA GLU A 119 9.14 16.43 16.22
C GLU A 119 9.36 17.15 14.88
N ARG A 120 8.28 17.57 14.19
CA ARG A 120 8.34 18.15 12.83
C ARG A 120 9.16 19.42 12.73
N ARG A 121 9.32 20.18 13.82
CA ARG A 121 9.85 21.54 13.83
C ARG A 121 9.02 22.45 12.91
N ASN A 122 9.64 23.01 11.87
CA ASN A 122 8.99 23.87 10.88
C ASN A 122 8.57 23.09 9.62
N ALA A 123 8.81 21.78 9.56
CA ALA A 123 8.50 20.98 8.38
C ALA A 123 6.99 20.92 8.11
N THR A 124 6.64 21.03 6.84
CA THR A 124 5.28 21.04 6.30
C THR A 124 5.09 19.99 5.21
N THR A 125 6.12 19.22 4.89
CA THR A 125 6.07 18.13 3.91
C THR A 125 6.18 16.78 4.63
N LEU A 126 5.19 15.91 4.47
CA LEU A 126 5.29 14.50 4.88
C LEU A 126 5.66 13.65 3.67
N CYS A 127 6.53 12.68 3.87
CA CYS A 127 6.96 11.75 2.83
C CYS A 127 6.84 10.30 3.30
N VAL A 128 6.63 9.40 2.34
CA VAL A 128 6.55 7.94 2.54
C VAL A 128 7.39 7.19 1.51
N SER A 129 7.97 6.07 1.94
CA SER A 129 8.76 5.17 1.10
C SER A 129 8.72 3.76 1.68
N ALA A 130 8.98 2.76 0.85
CA ALA A 130 9.06 1.38 1.30
C ALA A 130 10.43 1.10 1.96
N GLY A 131 10.39 0.47 3.13
CA GLY A 131 11.54 -0.09 3.84
C GLY A 131 11.47 -1.61 3.91
N ASP A 132 12.61 -2.27 4.02
CA ASP A 132 12.71 -3.72 4.18
C ASP A 132 12.70 -4.16 5.65
N ARG A 133 12.86 -5.46 5.92
CA ARG A 133 12.88 -6.01 7.29
C ARG A 133 13.96 -5.43 8.21
N ASN A 134 15.05 -4.88 7.64
CA ASN A 134 16.14 -4.26 8.38
C ASN A 134 15.92 -2.76 8.56
N HIS A 135 14.78 -2.25 8.11
CA HIS A 135 14.49 -0.83 7.95
C HIS A 135 15.49 -0.11 7.05
N ASP A 136 15.96 -0.79 6.02
CA ASP A 136 16.68 -0.16 4.93
C ASP A 136 15.68 0.27 3.85
N ILE A 137 15.90 1.44 3.26
CA ILE A 137 15.09 1.89 2.11
C ILE A 137 15.33 0.95 0.93
N ILE A 138 14.24 0.39 0.40
CA ILE A 138 14.27 -0.59 -0.69
C ILE A 138 14.72 0.08 -2.00
N ASP A 139 14.11 1.22 -2.34
CA ASP A 139 14.45 1.99 -3.53
C ASP A 139 14.35 3.50 -3.23
N PRO A 140 15.47 4.24 -3.16
CA PRO A 140 15.45 5.67 -2.87
C PRO A 140 14.89 6.53 -4.03
N ALA A 141 14.58 5.95 -5.19
CA ALA A 141 13.87 6.64 -6.26
C ALA A 141 12.34 6.55 -6.12
N LEU A 142 11.82 5.68 -5.26
CA LEU A 142 10.39 5.42 -5.09
C LEU A 142 9.90 5.92 -3.73
N PHE A 143 9.54 7.20 -3.68
CA PHE A 143 8.90 7.83 -2.53
C PHE A 143 7.84 8.83 -2.98
N GLU A 144 6.85 9.06 -2.14
CA GLU A 144 5.86 10.12 -2.33
C GLU A 144 5.97 11.15 -1.22
N CYS A 145 5.90 12.43 -1.58
CA CYS A 145 5.81 13.53 -0.63
C CYS A 145 4.53 14.33 -0.86
N ARG A 146 3.88 14.72 0.23
CA ARG A 146 2.68 15.55 0.24
C ARG A 146 2.90 16.75 1.15
N SER A 147 2.58 17.94 0.64
CA SER A 147 2.47 19.11 1.51
C SER A 147 1.26 18.97 2.43
N VAL A 148 1.48 19.20 3.71
CA VAL A 148 0.49 19.23 4.78
C VAL A 148 0.50 20.59 5.49
N ALA A 149 1.02 21.63 4.84
CA ALA A 149 1.16 22.97 5.40
C ALA A 149 -0.17 23.48 6.00
N ASP A 150 -1.29 23.29 5.32
CA ASP A 150 -2.62 23.70 5.81
C ASP A 150 -3.09 22.93 7.05
N LEU A 151 -2.52 21.76 7.30
CA LEU A 151 -2.82 20.89 8.44
C LEU A 151 -1.80 21.02 9.57
N VAL A 152 -0.81 21.89 9.46
CA VAL A 152 0.19 22.06 10.52
C VAL A 152 0.44 23.53 10.90
N LYS A 153 -0.38 24.44 10.35
CA LYS A 153 -0.55 25.79 10.87
C LYS A 153 -1.12 25.77 12.29
#